data_AF-A0A6J7HEI9-F1
#
_entry.id   AF-A0A6J7HEI9-F1
#
_cell.length_a   1.000
_cell.length_b   1.000
_cell.length_c   1.000
_cell.angle_alpha   90.00
_cell.angle_beta   90.00
_cell.angle_gamma   90.00
#
_symmetry.space_group_name_H-M   'P 1'
#
loop_
_entity.id
_entity.type
_entity.pdbx_description
1 polymer ?
#
loop_
_entity_poly.entity_id
_entity_poly.type
_entity_poly.pdbx_seq_one_letter_code
_entity_poly.pdbx_strand_id
1 'polypeptide(L)'
;MLSLYRGKWFVKKADHRRRCILKRESRADYKAVSVGGQYRGAYQMSRPLVRGAAWMMMKEVRAEMGPKGVAIVKKLFTIKTHLWNRYWQDRAFWTIWAKGDGRSHWRSDVYNC
;
A
#
# COMPACT_ATOMS: atom_id res chain seq x y z
N MET A 1 11.13 10.09 -0.88
CA MET A 1 9.74 10.54 -1.15
C MET A 1 8.86 10.31 0.08
N LEU A 2 8.11 11.31 0.57
CA LEU A 2 7.20 11.18 1.72
C LEU A 2 5.87 10.54 1.32
N SER A 3 5.23 9.80 2.22
CA SER A 3 3.92 9.21 1.95
C SER A 3 2.82 10.27 1.76
N LEU A 4 1.91 10.04 0.79
CA LEU A 4 0.72 10.88 0.60
C LEU A 4 -0.43 10.53 1.56
N TYR A 5 -0.36 9.37 2.23
CA TYR A 5 -1.31 9.00 3.26
C TYR A 5 -0.76 9.34 4.65
N ARG A 6 -1.57 10.02 5.46
CA ARG A 6 -1.25 10.42 6.84
C ARG A 6 -2.36 10.08 7.84
N GLY A 7 -3.21 9.09 7.53
CA GLY A 7 -4.33 8.67 8.39
C GLY A 7 -3.89 7.79 9.56
N LYS A 8 -4.85 7.06 10.14
CA LYS A 8 -4.71 6.28 11.39
C LYS A 8 -3.52 5.32 11.41
N TRP A 9 -3.19 4.72 10.28
CA TRP A 9 -2.15 3.69 10.19
C TRP A 9 -0.75 4.24 9.91
N PHE A 10 -0.65 5.54 9.59
CA PHE A 10 0.63 6.17 9.28
C PHE A 10 1.50 6.27 10.53
N VAL A 11 2.74 5.76 10.44
CA VAL A 11 3.72 5.85 11.53
C VAL A 11 4.94 6.62 11.05
N LYS A 12 5.06 7.89 11.46
CA LYS A 12 6.17 8.77 11.07
C LYS A 12 7.54 8.14 11.32
N LYS A 13 7.73 7.51 12.49
CA LYS A 13 8.99 6.84 12.87
C LYS A 13 9.35 5.68 11.92
N ALA A 14 8.39 5.04 11.27
CA ALA A 14 8.61 3.91 10.35
C ALA A 14 8.68 4.33 8.87
N ASP A 15 8.49 5.61 8.52
CA ASP A 15 8.49 6.05 7.12
C ASP A 15 9.85 5.83 6.42
N HIS A 16 10.95 5.81 7.18
CA HIS A 16 12.26 5.42 6.64
C HIS A 16 12.25 3.97 6.10
N ARG A 17 11.61 3.03 6.82
CA ARG A 17 11.47 1.63 6.38
C ARG A 17 10.61 1.53 5.13
N ARG A 18 9.48 2.25 5.10
CA ARG A 18 8.65 2.33 3.89
C ARG A 18 9.46 2.81 2.68
N ARG A 19 10.28 3.85 2.83
CA ARG A 19 11.15 4.36 1.75
C ARG A 19 12.17 3.32 1.29
N CYS A 20 12.76 2.59 2.24
CA CYS A 20 13.67 1.47 1.96
C CYS A 20 12.97 0.38 1.13
N ILE A 21 11.80 -0.09 1.59
CA ILE A 21 10.96 -1.08 0.89
C ILE A 21 10.61 -0.57 -0.51
N LEU A 22 10.07 0.63 -0.63
CA LEU A 22 9.69 1.22 -1.92
C LEU A 22 10.85 1.33 -2.92
N LYS A 23 12.06 1.62 -2.45
CA LYS A 23 13.26 1.65 -3.31
C LYS A 23 13.71 0.22 -3.68
N ARG A 24 13.67 -0.73 -2.75
CA ARG A 24 14.03 -2.13 -2.97
C ARG A 24 13.09 -2.82 -3.95
N GLU A 25 11.80 -2.70 -3.70
CA GLU A 25 10.74 -3.44 -4.40
C GLU A 25 10.53 -2.96 -5.84
N SER A 26 10.64 -1.65 -6.09
CA SER A 26 10.33 -1.10 -7.41
C SER A 26 11.16 0.09 -7.84
N ARG A 27 12.23 0.43 -7.10
CA ARG A 27 12.99 1.67 -7.31
C ARG A 27 12.11 2.92 -7.30
N ALA A 28 11.11 2.95 -6.42
CA ALA A 28 10.10 4.01 -6.32
C ALA A 28 9.12 4.13 -7.50
N ASP A 29 9.07 3.16 -8.40
CA ASP A 29 8.11 3.14 -9.49
C ASP A 29 6.75 2.57 -9.00
N TYR A 30 5.72 3.42 -9.01
CA TYR A 30 4.35 3.07 -8.66
C TYR A 30 3.61 2.31 -9.75
N LYS A 31 4.15 2.27 -10.97
CA LYS A 31 3.62 1.51 -12.11
C LYS A 31 4.30 0.15 -12.29
N ALA A 32 5.28 -0.19 -11.44
CA ALA A 32 6.03 -1.43 -11.54
C ALA A 32 5.15 -2.68 -11.46
N VAL A 33 5.54 -3.69 -12.23
CA VAL A 33 4.93 -5.01 -12.27
C VAL A 33 6.06 -6.03 -12.25
N SER A 34 5.98 -7.05 -11.39
CA SER A 34 7.00 -8.11 -11.35
C SER A 34 7.01 -8.91 -12.65
N VAL A 35 8.11 -9.60 -12.94
CA VAL A 35 8.31 -10.39 -14.18
C VAL A 35 7.17 -11.39 -14.43
N GLY A 36 6.62 -12.01 -13.37
CA GLY A 36 5.47 -12.92 -13.47
C GLY A 36 4.09 -12.26 -13.30
N GLY A 37 4.02 -10.93 -13.20
CA GLY A 37 2.78 -10.17 -13.03
C GLY A 37 2.05 -10.38 -11.70
N GLN A 38 2.61 -11.15 -10.77
CA GLN A 38 1.99 -11.49 -9.48
C GLN A 38 1.95 -10.31 -8.51
N TYR A 39 3.04 -9.54 -8.49
CA TYR A 39 3.25 -8.40 -7.59
C TYR A 39 3.24 -7.10 -8.38
N ARG A 40 2.55 -6.09 -7.84
CA ARG A 40 2.24 -4.85 -8.58
C ARG A 40 2.34 -3.61 -7.68
N GLY A 41 2.72 -2.50 -8.30
CA GLY A 41 2.85 -1.20 -7.66
C GLY A 41 4.18 -1.03 -6.93
N ALA A 42 4.32 0.12 -6.27
CA ALA A 42 5.60 0.49 -5.65
C ALA A 42 6.05 -0.43 -4.52
N TYR A 43 5.09 -1.08 -3.88
CA TYR A 43 5.31 -1.98 -2.75
C TYR A 43 5.24 -3.45 -3.14
N GLN A 44 5.19 -3.75 -4.45
CA GLN A 44 5.10 -5.11 -4.99
C GLN A 44 4.06 -5.97 -4.25
N MET A 45 2.83 -5.45 -4.14
CA MET A 45 1.78 -6.14 -3.38
C MET A 45 1.04 -7.15 -4.26
N SER A 46 0.70 -8.30 -3.69
CA SER A 46 -0.10 -9.33 -4.37
C SER A 46 -1.57 -8.93 -4.44
N ARG A 47 -2.31 -9.53 -5.39
CA ARG A 47 -3.73 -9.23 -5.58
C ARG A 47 -4.59 -9.55 -4.34
N PRO A 48 -4.44 -10.70 -3.66
CA PRO A 48 -5.21 -11.00 -2.45
C PRO A 48 -4.93 -10.02 -1.31
N LEU A 49 -3.64 -9.70 -1.08
CA LEU A 49 -3.22 -8.80 -0.02
C LEU A 49 -3.85 -7.41 -0.17
N VAL A 50 -3.83 -6.88 -1.39
CA VAL A 50 -4.39 -5.56 -1.70
C VAL A 50 -5.92 -5.53 -1.56
N ARG A 51 -6.61 -6.64 -1.88
CA ARG A 51 -8.07 -6.75 -1.65
C ARG A 51 -8.40 -6.75 -0.16
N GLY A 52 -7.63 -7.46 0.66
CA GLY A 52 -7.77 -7.42 2.12
C GLY A 52 -7.55 -6.01 2.67
N ALA A 53 -6.47 -5.35 2.24
CA ALA A 53 -6.20 -3.96 2.61
C ALA A 53 -7.32 -3.00 2.18
N ALA A 54 -7.83 -3.13 0.93
CA ALA A 54 -8.96 -2.34 0.45
C ALA A 54 -10.21 -2.51 1.30
N TRP A 55 -10.48 -3.73 1.75
CA TRP A 55 -11.59 -3.99 2.65
C TRP A 55 -11.41 -3.29 4.00
N MET A 56 -10.21 -3.39 4.60
CA MET A 56 -9.88 -2.72 5.86
C MET A 56 -9.93 -1.19 5.77
N MET A 57 -9.56 -0.61 4.61
CA MET A 57 -9.61 0.83 4.38
C MET A 57 -11.04 1.40 4.37
N MET A 58 -12.07 0.59 4.05
CA MET A 58 -13.43 1.08 3.85
C MET A 58 -14.01 1.84 5.07
N LYS A 59 -13.76 1.37 6.29
CA LYS A 59 -14.29 2.01 7.52
C LYS A 59 -13.70 3.42 7.70
N GLU A 60 -12.39 3.56 7.55
CA GLU A 60 -11.70 4.84 7.71
C GLU A 60 -12.03 5.78 6.54
N VAL A 61 -12.07 5.28 5.31
CA VAL A 61 -12.47 6.07 4.13
C VAL A 61 -13.90 6.58 4.26
N ARG A 62 -14.83 5.77 4.80
CA ARG A 62 -16.20 6.22 5.05
C ARG A 62 -16.24 7.38 6.02
N ALA A 63 -15.41 7.36 7.07
CA ALA A 63 -15.35 8.45 8.04
C ALA A 63 -14.73 9.72 7.47
N GLU A 64 -13.68 9.59 6.65
CA GLU A 64 -12.93 10.74 6.10
C GLU A 64 -13.57 11.36 4.85
N MET A 65 -14.14 10.53 3.97
CA MET A 65 -14.55 10.90 2.62
C MET A 65 -16.02 10.55 2.32
N GLY A 66 -16.74 10.01 3.30
CA GLY A 66 -18.14 9.63 3.17
C GLY A 66 -18.39 8.52 2.14
N PRO A 67 -19.65 8.40 1.67
CA PRO A 67 -20.04 7.38 0.70
C PRO A 67 -19.27 7.44 -0.64
N LYS A 68 -18.88 8.65 -1.08
CA LYS A 68 -18.12 8.85 -2.32
C LYS A 68 -16.73 8.19 -2.24
N GLY A 69 -16.04 8.35 -1.10
CA GLY A 69 -14.75 7.67 -0.88
C GLY A 69 -14.90 6.15 -0.88
N VAL A 70 -15.94 5.62 -0.24
CA VAL A 70 -16.21 4.17 -0.24
C VAL A 70 -16.43 3.65 -1.65
N ALA A 71 -17.12 4.42 -2.51
CA ALA A 71 -17.29 4.06 -3.92
C ALA A 71 -15.95 3.98 -4.66
N ILE A 72 -14.98 4.86 -4.36
CA ILE A 72 -13.63 4.78 -4.91
C ILE A 72 -12.94 3.49 -4.45
N VAL A 73 -12.97 3.17 -3.16
CA VAL A 73 -12.36 1.94 -2.62
C VAL A 73 -12.98 0.69 -3.24
N LYS A 74 -14.30 0.69 -3.45
CA LYS A 74 -14.99 -0.40 -4.17
C LYS A 74 -14.44 -0.60 -5.59
N LYS A 75 -14.15 0.48 -6.32
CA LYS A 75 -13.50 0.39 -7.65
C LYS A 75 -12.07 -0.16 -7.57
N LEU A 76 -11.35 0.09 -6.47
CA LEU A 76 -9.98 -0.44 -6.31
C LEU A 76 -9.94 -1.98 -6.29
N PHE A 77 -11.01 -2.66 -5.86
CA PHE A 77 -11.08 -4.13 -5.91
C PHE A 77 -10.94 -4.69 -7.32
N THR A 78 -11.35 -3.95 -8.35
CA THR A 78 -11.30 -4.39 -9.76
C THR A 78 -10.09 -3.83 -10.50
N ILE A 79 -9.58 -2.66 -10.11
CA ILE A 79 -8.40 -2.04 -10.75
C ILE A 79 -7.11 -2.70 -10.26
N LYS A 80 -6.16 -3.02 -11.15
CA LYS A 80 -4.84 -3.55 -10.78
C LYS A 80 -4.02 -2.51 -10.00
N THR A 81 -3.28 -2.94 -8.96
CA THR A 81 -2.59 -2.04 -8.01
C THR A 81 -1.63 -1.02 -8.66
N HIS A 82 -0.90 -1.41 -9.70
CA HIS A 82 0.01 -0.50 -10.41
C HIS A 82 -0.69 0.65 -11.16
N LEU A 83 -2.01 0.53 -11.37
CA LEU A 83 -2.84 1.59 -11.95
C LEU A 83 -3.47 2.48 -10.87
N TRP A 84 -3.34 2.13 -9.61
CA TRP A 84 -3.81 2.98 -8.53
C TRP A 84 -2.93 4.20 -8.44
N ASN A 85 -3.54 5.34 -8.13
CA ASN A 85 -2.75 6.52 -7.80
C ASN A 85 -1.89 6.25 -6.55
N ARG A 86 -0.88 7.10 -6.39
CA ARG A 86 0.09 7.02 -5.31
C ARG A 86 -0.55 7.02 -3.92
N TYR A 87 -1.60 7.81 -3.71
CA TYR A 87 -2.29 7.91 -2.43
C TYR A 87 -2.89 6.56 -2.00
N TRP A 88 -3.58 5.85 -2.89
CA TRP A 88 -4.20 4.57 -2.56
C TRP A 88 -3.19 3.45 -2.34
N GLN A 89 -2.07 3.46 -3.09
CA GLN A 89 -0.99 2.50 -2.85
C GLN A 89 -0.31 2.75 -1.49
N ASP A 90 -0.03 4.02 -1.16
CA ASP A 90 0.53 4.40 0.12
C ASP A 90 -0.41 4.06 1.28
N ARG A 91 -1.70 4.35 1.14
CA ARG A 91 -2.71 4.00 2.14
C ARG A 91 -2.77 2.50 2.37
N ALA A 92 -2.81 1.71 1.30
CA ALA A 92 -2.80 0.25 1.38
C ALA A 92 -1.55 -0.27 2.10
N PHE A 93 -0.37 0.25 1.76
CA PHE A 93 0.88 -0.10 2.46
C PHE A 93 0.75 0.13 3.96
N TRP A 94 0.31 1.32 4.39
CA TRP A 94 0.21 1.63 5.82
C TRP A 94 -0.87 0.80 6.52
N THR A 95 -1.99 0.53 5.85
CA THR A 95 -3.03 -0.37 6.38
C THR A 95 -2.49 -1.78 6.58
N ILE A 96 -1.72 -2.33 5.65
CA ILE A 96 -1.09 -3.65 5.79
C ILE A 96 -0.01 -3.63 6.85
N TRP A 97 0.85 -2.60 6.85
CA TRP A 97 1.91 -2.43 7.84
C TRP A 97 1.34 -2.46 9.27
N ALA A 98 0.15 -1.89 9.47
CA ALA A 98 -0.62 -1.99 10.71
C ALA A 98 0.26 -1.71 11.96
N LYS A 99 0.91 -0.54 11.99
CA LYS A 99 1.88 -0.13 13.03
C LYS A 99 3.12 -1.03 13.21
N GLY A 100 3.26 -2.09 12.43
CA GLY A 100 4.40 -2.98 12.42
C GLY A 100 4.02 -4.46 12.37
N ASP A 101 2.77 -4.79 12.63
CA ASP A 101 2.30 -6.17 12.71
C ASP A 101 2.41 -6.87 11.33
N GLY A 102 2.21 -6.12 10.24
CA GLY A 102 2.35 -6.63 8.87
C GLY A 102 3.74 -6.50 8.26
N ARG A 103 4.78 -6.24 9.06
CA ARG A 103 6.18 -6.13 8.57
C ARG A 103 6.65 -7.35 7.79
N SER A 104 6.17 -8.53 8.16
CA SER A 104 6.55 -9.82 7.56
C SER A 104 6.21 -9.92 6.07
N HIS A 105 5.25 -9.13 5.57
CA HIS A 105 4.92 -9.08 4.14
C HIS A 105 6.04 -8.53 3.26
N TRP A 106 7.02 -7.83 3.86
CA TRP A 106 8.20 -7.29 3.17
C TRP A 106 9.50 -7.77 3.78
N ARG A 107 9.48 -8.92 4.47
CA ARG A 107 10.69 -9.58 4.95
C ARG A 107 11.56 -9.96 3.75
N SER A 108 12.80 -9.49 3.76
CA SER A 108 13.86 -9.96 2.87
C SER A 108 15.18 -9.88 3.63
N ASP A 109 15.96 -10.94 3.56
CA ASP A 109 17.25 -11.07 4.26
C ASP A 109 18.37 -10.26 3.59
N VAL A 110 18.11 -9.69 2.42
CA VAL A 110 19.14 -9.06 1.55
C VAL A 110 19.31 -7.55 1.83
N TYR A 111 18.29 -6.89 2.37
CA TYR A 111 18.35 -5.49 2.77
C TYR A 111 17.49 -5.31 4.02
N ASN A 112 18.14 -4.96 5.15
CA ASN A 112 17.51 -4.66 6.45
C ASN A 112 16.63 -3.39 6.37
N CYS A 113 15.49 -3.51 5.69
CA CYS A 113 14.30 -2.70 5.89
C CYS A 113 13.40 -3.46 6.92
#